data_AF-A0A3S4URD2-F1
#
_entry.id   AF-A0A3S4URD2-F1
#
_cell.length_a   1.000
_cell.length_b   1.000
_cell.length_c   1.000
_cell.angle_alpha   90.00
_cell.angle_beta   90.00
_cell.angle_gamma   90.00
#
_symmetry.space_group_name_H-M   'P 1'
#
loop_
_entity.id
_entity.type
_entity.pdbx_description
1 polymer ?
#
loop_
_entity_poly.entity_id
_entity_poly.type
_entity_poly.pdbx_seq_one_letter_code
_entity_poly.pdbx_strand_id
1 'polypeptide(L)'
;MNDITVEIAQKVEEILTFTHTLNQRLKGKMDFTMAFALSDIKSQLSGLVYQGFVQKSGYHRLPDLLRYLQAIDKRIDKLAQDVNRDRAAMLRVEQVQQTYQQLLVKLLKSKPIPDEVAEIRYMIEELRVSLFAQQLGTKYQVSDKRILNLIQQF
;
A
#
# COMPACT_ATOMS: atom_id res chain seq x y z
N MET A 1 30.62 2.82 13.63
CA MET A 1 29.57 2.42 12.67
C MET A 1 28.87 3.69 12.22
N ASN A 2 28.37 3.76 10.99
CA ASN A 2 27.62 4.93 10.51
C ASN A 2 26.20 4.86 11.11
N ASP A 3 25.78 5.89 11.86
CA ASP A 3 24.49 5.94 12.56
C ASP A 3 23.30 5.72 11.60
N ILE A 4 23.41 6.21 10.37
CA ILE A 4 22.41 6.02 9.32
C ILE A 4 22.26 4.54 8.92
N THR A 5 23.37 3.79 8.88
CA THR A 5 23.33 2.37 8.54
C THR A 5 22.62 1.56 9.63
N VAL A 6 22.84 1.91 10.90
CA VAL A 6 22.17 1.28 12.04
C VAL A 6 20.67 1.59 12.00
N GLU A 7 20.29 2.84 11.77
CA GLU A 7 18.89 3.25 11.66
C GLU A 7 18.14 2.51 10.53
N ILE A 8 18.76 2.43 9.35
CA ILE A 8 18.19 1.69 8.22
C ILE A 8 18.01 0.22 8.57
N ALA A 9 19.02 -0.42 9.18
CA ALA A 9 18.94 -1.83 9.56
C ALA A 9 17.80 -2.09 10.55
N GLN A 10 17.66 -1.24 11.58
CA GLN A 10 16.59 -1.34 12.56
C GLN A 10 15.19 -1.18 11.93
N LYS A 11 15.03 -0.20 11.03
CA LYS A 11 13.75 0.00 10.32
C LYS A 11 13.41 -1.16 9.40
N VAL A 12 14.40 -1.73 8.73
CA VAL A 12 14.19 -2.92 7.88
C VAL A 12 13.81 -4.13 8.73
N GLU A 13 14.47 -4.35 9.86
CA GLU A 13 14.12 -5.41 10.80
C GLU A 13 12.67 -5.27 11.30
N GLU A 14 12.27 -4.06 11.69
CA GLU A 14 10.91 -3.76 12.13
C GLU A 14 9.87 -4.08 11.04
N ILE A 15 10.12 -3.63 9.80
CA ILE A 15 9.25 -3.90 8.64
C ILE A 15 9.12 -5.40 8.35
N LEU A 16 10.23 -6.14 8.37
CA LEU A 16 10.24 -7.57 8.08
C LEU A 16 9.54 -8.38 9.18
N THR A 17 9.77 -8.03 10.44
CA THR A 17 9.11 -8.64 11.60
C THR A 17 7.61 -8.41 11.57
N PHE A 18 7.20 -7.18 11.25
CA PHE A 18 5.79 -6.84 11.17
C PHE A 18 5.10 -7.50 9.97
N THR A 19 5.79 -7.59 8.83
CA THR A 19 5.32 -8.35 7.66
C THR A 19 5.16 -9.83 7.95
N HIS A 20 6.09 -10.43 8.70
CA HIS A 20 5.96 -11.82 9.17
C HIS A 20 4.69 -11.99 10.03
N THR A 21 4.45 -11.07 10.96
CA THR A 21 3.26 -11.06 11.82
C THR A 21 1.97 -11.00 10.99
N LEU A 22 1.89 -10.10 10.01
CA LEU A 22 0.74 -9.98 9.10
C LEU A 22 0.51 -11.27 8.29
N ASN A 23 1.57 -11.87 7.76
CA ASN A 23 1.48 -13.15 7.06
C ASN A 23 0.94 -14.29 7.94
N GLN A 24 1.29 -14.31 9.23
CA GLN A 24 0.73 -15.28 10.17
C GLN A 24 -0.76 -15.04 10.43
N ARG A 25 -1.19 -13.78 10.56
CA ARG A 25 -2.62 -13.43 10.69
C ARG A 25 -3.44 -13.88 9.48
N LEU A 26 -2.89 -13.76 8.27
CA LEU A 26 -3.56 -14.15 7.01
C LEU A 26 -3.70 -15.66 6.80
N LYS A 27 -3.06 -16.49 7.62
CA LYS A 27 -3.21 -17.97 7.62
C LYS A 27 -4.39 -18.45 8.49
N GLY A 28 -5.06 -17.55 9.22
CA GLY A 28 -6.21 -17.88 10.05
C GLY A 28 -7.41 -18.43 9.25
N LYS A 29 -8.50 -18.77 9.95
CA LYS A 29 -9.71 -19.32 9.32
C LYS A 29 -10.22 -18.38 8.22
N MET A 30 -10.17 -18.83 6.97
CA MET A 30 -10.70 -18.11 5.82
C MET A 30 -12.20 -18.37 5.73
N ASP A 31 -12.99 -17.32 5.95
CA ASP A 31 -14.36 -17.26 5.45
C ASP A 31 -14.33 -16.91 3.96
N PHE A 32 -15.10 -17.62 3.13
CA PHE A 32 -15.22 -17.34 1.70
C PHE A 32 -15.72 -15.92 1.43
N THR A 33 -16.48 -15.31 2.35
CA THR A 33 -16.91 -13.91 2.23
C THR A 33 -15.74 -12.92 2.20
N MET A 34 -14.60 -13.29 2.80
CA MET A 34 -13.40 -12.44 2.91
C MET A 34 -12.36 -12.73 1.81
N ALA A 35 -12.58 -13.72 0.94
CA ALA A 35 -11.57 -14.20 0.00
C ALA A 35 -10.95 -13.10 -0.86
N PHE A 36 -11.79 -12.19 -1.39
CA PHE A 36 -11.31 -11.05 -2.19
C PHE A 36 -10.46 -10.08 -1.38
N ALA A 37 -10.89 -9.73 -0.17
CA ALA A 37 -10.13 -8.83 0.71
C ALA A 37 -8.79 -9.44 1.13
N LEU A 38 -8.77 -10.73 1.47
CA LEU A 38 -7.53 -11.44 1.82
C LEU A 38 -6.57 -11.56 0.63
N SER A 39 -7.10 -11.76 -0.59
CA SER A 39 -6.30 -11.77 -1.82
C SER A 39 -5.66 -10.40 -2.08
N ASP A 40 -6.45 -9.32 -1.99
CA ASP A 40 -5.95 -7.96 -2.15
C ASP A 40 -4.92 -7.59 -1.08
N ILE A 41 -5.13 -7.95 0.19
CA ILE A 41 -4.15 -7.72 1.26
C ILE A 41 -2.83 -8.44 0.97
N LYS A 42 -2.87 -9.70 0.50
CA LYS A 42 -1.66 -10.44 0.11
C LYS A 42 -0.93 -9.77 -1.06
N SER A 43 -1.69 -9.27 -2.04
CA SER A 43 -1.15 -8.52 -3.18
C SER A 43 -0.48 -7.22 -2.71
N GLN A 44 -1.16 -6.45 -1.84
CA GLN A 44 -0.64 -5.21 -1.27
C GLN A 44 0.66 -5.45 -0.48
N LEU A 45 0.69 -6.47 0.38
CA LEU A 45 1.90 -6.84 1.13
C LEU A 45 3.07 -7.16 0.20
N SER A 46 2.83 -7.95 -0.84
CA SER A 46 3.86 -8.34 -1.81
C SER A 46 4.35 -7.14 -2.65
N GLY A 47 3.51 -6.12 -2.84
CA GLY A 47 3.88 -4.86 -3.49
C GLY A 47 4.64 -3.88 -2.59
N LEU A 48 4.51 -4.00 -1.28
CA LEU A 48 5.21 -3.16 -0.29
C LEU A 48 6.56 -3.76 0.11
N VAL A 49 6.60 -5.06 0.36
CA VAL A 49 7.77 -5.78 0.86
C VAL A 49 8.09 -6.95 -0.06
N TYR A 50 9.15 -6.76 -0.85
CA TYR A 50 9.68 -7.70 -1.82
C TYR A 50 11.21 -7.65 -1.80
N GLN A 51 11.87 -8.61 -2.45
CA GLN A 51 13.34 -8.59 -2.54
C GLN A 51 13.83 -7.29 -3.18
N GLY A 52 14.62 -6.51 -2.43
CA GLY A 52 15.15 -5.22 -2.89
C GLY A 52 14.26 -4.00 -2.65
N PHE A 53 13.17 -4.13 -1.88
CA PHE A 53 12.26 -3.01 -1.59
C PHE A 53 12.97 -1.78 -1.00
N VAL A 54 13.98 -1.98 -0.16
CA VAL A 54 14.77 -0.88 0.45
C VAL A 54 15.47 -0.04 -0.60
N GLN A 55 16.14 -0.69 -1.56
CA GLN A 55 16.84 -0.01 -2.65
C GLN A 55 15.87 0.72 -3.57
N LYS A 56 14.73 0.08 -3.89
CA LYS A 56 13.76 0.61 -4.85
C LYS A 56 12.90 1.74 -4.27
N SER A 57 12.53 1.67 -3.00
CA SER A 57 11.70 2.69 -2.35
C SER A 57 12.50 3.87 -1.80
N GLY A 58 13.80 3.67 -1.55
CA GLY A 58 14.67 4.62 -0.87
C GLY A 58 14.46 4.64 0.64
N TYR A 59 15.53 4.87 1.40
CA TYR A 59 15.50 4.76 2.86
C TYR A 59 14.54 5.75 3.53
N HIS A 60 14.34 6.93 2.95
CA HIS A 60 13.39 7.95 3.44
C HIS A 60 11.94 7.46 3.50
N ARG A 61 11.61 6.38 2.79
CA ARG A 61 10.25 5.84 2.73
C ARG A 61 10.01 4.67 3.67
N LEU A 62 11.04 4.17 4.36
CA LEU A 62 10.87 3.08 5.33
C LEU A 62 9.83 3.41 6.42
N PRO A 63 9.76 4.63 6.97
CA PRO A 63 8.70 4.99 7.93
C PRO A 63 7.29 4.93 7.31
N ASP A 64 7.14 5.35 6.05
CA ASP A 64 5.87 5.29 5.33
C ASP A 64 5.47 3.83 5.05
N LEU A 65 6.41 2.97 4.66
CA LEU A 65 6.17 1.54 4.46
C LEU A 65 5.66 0.87 5.73
N LEU A 66 6.30 1.15 6.87
CA LEU A 66 5.83 0.63 8.16
C LEU A 66 4.40 1.10 8.47
N ARG A 67 4.09 2.37 8.23
CA ARG A 67 2.73 2.92 8.41
C ARG A 67 1.71 2.26 7.48
N TYR A 68 2.08 1.95 6.24
CA TYR A 68 1.20 1.20 5.32
C TYR A 68 0.93 -0.22 5.80
N LEU A 69 1.95 -0.90 6.32
CA LEU A 69 1.75 -2.22 6.95
C LEU A 69 0.83 -2.11 8.16
N GLN A 70 0.99 -1.09 9.02
CA GLN A 70 0.10 -0.87 10.16
C GLN A 70 -1.34 -0.60 9.72
N ALA A 71 -1.54 0.07 8.58
CA ALA A 71 -2.87 0.25 8.00
C ALA A 71 -3.47 -1.07 7.52
N ILE A 72 -2.67 -1.97 6.95
CA ILE A 72 -3.09 -3.35 6.62
C ILE A 72 -3.53 -4.10 7.88
N ASP A 73 -2.77 -4.00 8.96
CA ASP A 73 -3.11 -4.62 10.26
C ASP A 73 -4.50 -4.17 10.75
N LYS A 74 -4.74 -2.85 10.74
CA LYS A 74 -6.03 -2.27 11.11
C LYS A 74 -7.15 -2.64 10.15
N ARG A 75 -6.85 -2.82 8.87
CA ARG A 75 -7.83 -3.31 7.89
C ARG A 75 -8.25 -4.74 8.22
N ILE A 76 -7.30 -5.63 8.57
CA ILE A 76 -7.62 -7.01 8.97
C ILE A 76 -8.56 -7.01 10.18
N ASP A 77 -8.30 -6.17 11.19
CA ASP A 77 -9.18 -6.04 12.37
C ASP A 77 -10.61 -5.62 11.99
N LYS A 78 -10.74 -4.63 11.09
CA LYS A 78 -12.04 -4.09 10.65
C LYS A 78 -12.78 -5.02 9.69
N LEU A 79 -12.05 -5.76 8.85
CA LEU A 79 -12.60 -6.73 7.92
C LEU A 79 -13.38 -7.82 8.65
N ALA A 80 -12.86 -8.28 9.81
CA ALA A 80 -13.54 -9.26 10.65
C ALA A 80 -14.84 -8.73 11.27
N GLN A 81 -15.01 -7.40 11.36
CA GLN A 81 -16.18 -6.75 11.93
C GLN A 81 -17.24 -6.44 10.87
N ASP A 82 -16.83 -5.94 9.69
CA ASP A 82 -17.74 -5.54 8.62
C ASP A 82 -17.09 -5.68 7.23
N VAL A 83 -17.39 -6.81 6.58
CA VAL A 83 -16.90 -7.13 5.22
C VAL A 83 -17.48 -6.19 4.16
N ASN A 84 -18.71 -5.69 4.34
CA ASN A 84 -19.36 -4.83 3.36
C ASN A 84 -18.72 -3.43 3.35
N ARG A 85 -18.35 -2.91 4.52
CA ARG A 85 -17.62 -1.65 4.64
C ARG A 85 -16.23 -1.74 4.02
N ASP A 86 -15.52 -2.85 4.21
CA ASP A 86 -14.24 -3.09 3.53
C ASP A 86 -14.42 -3.07 2.01
N ARG A 87 -15.41 -3.82 1.51
CA ARG A 87 -15.72 -3.89 0.08
C ARG A 87 -16.05 -2.53 -0.52
N ALA A 88 -16.86 -1.72 0.15
CA ALA A 88 -17.20 -0.37 -0.32
C ALA A 88 -15.97 0.55 -0.40
N ALA A 89 -15.04 0.46 0.55
CA ALA A 89 -13.78 1.18 0.50
C ALA A 89 -12.87 0.67 -0.63
N MET A 90 -12.79 -0.66 -0.81
CA MET A 90 -11.98 -1.27 -1.85
C MET A 90 -12.39 -0.89 -3.27
N LEU A 91 -13.68 -0.73 -3.55
CA LEU A 91 -14.14 -0.26 -4.87
C LEU A 91 -13.50 1.07 -5.27
N ARG A 92 -13.27 1.97 -4.29
CA ARG A 92 -12.60 3.26 -4.55
C ARG A 92 -11.11 3.08 -4.85
N VAL A 93 -10.46 2.14 -4.16
CA VAL A 93 -9.04 1.82 -4.38
C VAL A 93 -8.85 1.15 -5.74
N GLU A 94 -9.70 0.18 -6.08
CA GLU A 94 -9.68 -0.55 -7.35
C GLU A 94 -9.85 0.39 -8.54
N GLN A 95 -10.79 1.34 -8.45
CA GLN A 95 -10.99 2.35 -9.49
C GLN A 95 -9.70 3.11 -9.79
N VAL A 96 -8.99 3.58 -8.77
CA VAL A 96 -7.73 4.31 -8.93
C VAL A 96 -6.61 3.41 -9.44
N GLN A 97 -6.49 2.19 -8.92
CA GLN A 97 -5.49 1.22 -9.34
C GLN A 97 -5.64 0.85 -10.82
N GLN A 98 -6.87 0.63 -11.30
CA GLN A 98 -7.15 0.30 -12.69
C GLN A 98 -6.78 1.47 -13.61
N THR A 99 -7.17 2.70 -13.28
CA THR A 99 -6.80 3.89 -14.07
C THR A 99 -5.28 4.09 -14.08
N TYR A 100 -4.60 3.87 -12.96
CA TYR A 100 -3.14 3.94 -12.90
C TYR A 100 -2.47 2.86 -13.76
N GLN A 101 -2.95 1.61 -13.73
CA GLN A 101 -2.43 0.55 -14.59
C GLN A 101 -2.61 0.86 -16.09
N GLN A 102 -3.74 1.43 -16.49
CA GLN A 102 -3.97 1.87 -17.87
C GLN A 102 -2.97 2.95 -18.30
N LEU A 103 -2.67 3.91 -17.41
CA LEU A 103 -1.64 4.92 -17.65
C LEU A 103 -0.25 4.27 -17.84
N LEU A 104 0.13 3.33 -16.98
CA LEU A 104 1.42 2.63 -17.10
C LEU A 104 1.53 1.89 -18.45
N VAL A 105 0.48 1.18 -18.88
CA VAL A 105 0.46 0.49 -20.18
C VAL A 105 0.60 1.46 -21.35
N LYS A 106 0.00 2.65 -21.28
CA LYS A 106 0.13 3.72 -22.29
C LYS A 106 1.58 4.24 -22.37
N LEU A 107 2.20 4.49 -21.22
CA LEU A 107 3.55 5.08 -21.15
C LEU A 107 4.67 4.12 -21.55
N LEU A 108 4.56 2.84 -21.18
CA LEU A 108 5.57 1.81 -21.51
C LEU A 108 5.82 1.65 -23.01
N LYS A 109 4.86 2.03 -23.85
CA LYS A 109 5.00 2.02 -25.32
C LYS A 109 5.87 3.16 -25.87
N SER A 110 6.17 4.16 -25.04
CA SER A 110 6.56 5.48 -25.52
C SER A 110 7.87 5.97 -24.90
N LYS A 111 8.04 5.86 -23.57
CA LYS A 111 9.17 6.43 -22.80
C LYS A 111 9.33 5.76 -21.42
N PRO A 112 10.44 6.00 -20.69
CA PRO A 112 10.52 5.72 -19.25
C PRO A 112 9.37 6.38 -18.46
N ILE A 113 8.95 5.74 -17.38
CA ILE A 113 7.88 6.24 -16.50
C ILE A 113 8.41 7.50 -15.76
N PRO A 114 7.73 8.66 -15.85
CA PRO A 114 8.09 9.84 -15.07
C PRO A 114 8.00 9.60 -13.56
N ASP A 115 8.86 10.24 -12.77
CA ASP A 115 8.87 10.10 -11.30
C ASP A 115 7.51 10.45 -10.67
N GLU A 116 6.83 11.48 -11.18
CA GLU A 116 5.48 11.86 -10.74
C GLU A 116 4.46 10.72 -10.94
N VAL A 117 4.57 9.99 -12.05
CA VAL A 117 3.72 8.82 -12.32
C VAL A 117 4.11 7.67 -11.38
N ALA A 118 5.41 7.45 -11.16
CA ALA A 118 5.87 6.43 -10.23
C ALA A 118 5.39 6.69 -8.79
N GLU A 119 5.26 7.94 -8.37
CA GLU A 119 4.76 8.32 -7.04
C GLU A 119 3.26 8.02 -6.84
N ILE A 120 2.47 7.92 -7.91
CA ILE A 120 1.03 7.59 -7.82
C ILE A 120 0.80 6.27 -7.06
N ARG A 121 1.72 5.31 -7.19
CA ARG A 121 1.64 4.05 -6.43
C ARG A 121 1.58 4.30 -4.92
N TYR A 122 2.30 5.29 -4.42
CA TYR A 122 2.32 5.63 -3.00
C TYR A 122 1.12 6.47 -2.61
N MET A 123 0.60 7.32 -3.52
CA MET A 123 -0.70 7.97 -3.29
C MET A 123 -1.83 6.95 -3.10
N ILE A 124 -1.78 5.82 -3.80
CA ILE A 124 -2.74 4.72 -3.60
C ILE A 124 -2.59 4.12 -2.20
N GLU A 125 -1.37 3.95 -1.69
CA GLU A 125 -1.15 3.49 -0.31
C GLU A 125 -1.65 4.52 0.72
N GLU A 126 -1.45 5.83 0.48
CA GLU A 126 -2.04 6.88 1.32
C GLU A 126 -3.57 6.85 1.28
N LEU A 127 -4.17 6.61 0.11
CA LEU A 127 -5.62 6.42 0.00
C LEU A 127 -6.07 5.24 0.84
N ARG A 128 -5.36 4.11 0.81
CA ARG A 128 -5.66 2.94 1.66
C ARG A 128 -5.57 3.29 3.14
N VAL A 129 -4.54 4.03 3.58
CA VAL A 129 -4.47 4.52 4.97
C VAL A 129 -5.68 5.38 5.33
N SER A 130 -6.08 6.32 4.46
CA SER A 130 -7.22 7.20 4.70
C SER A 130 -8.57 6.46 4.79
N LEU A 131 -8.71 5.32 4.11
CA LEU A 131 -9.94 4.55 4.08
C LEU A 131 -10.01 3.54 5.24
N PHE A 132 -8.91 2.85 5.52
CA PHE A 132 -8.89 1.73 6.45
C PHE A 132 -8.36 2.09 7.84
N ALA A 133 -7.51 3.11 7.97
CA ALA A 133 -6.75 3.39 9.18
C ALA A 133 -6.53 4.90 9.43
N GLN A 134 -7.61 5.68 9.40
CA GLN A 134 -7.59 7.15 9.56
C GLN A 134 -6.76 7.64 10.75
N GLN A 135 -6.78 6.90 11.87
CA GLN A 135 -6.05 7.25 13.08
C GLN A 135 -4.51 7.26 12.91
N LEU A 136 -3.97 6.64 11.85
CA LEU A 136 -2.53 6.65 11.56
C LEU A 136 -2.08 7.92 10.83
N GLY A 137 -3.03 8.69 10.27
CA GLY A 137 -2.74 9.86 9.45
C GLY A 137 -2.12 9.51 8.09
N THR A 138 -2.23 10.46 7.15
CA THR A 138 -1.58 10.38 5.83
C THR A 138 -0.46 11.39 5.74
N LYS A 139 0.56 11.10 4.92
CA LYS A 139 1.69 12.03 4.72
C LYS A 139 1.27 13.36 4.10
N TYR A 140 0.21 13.33 3.30
CA TYR A 140 -0.42 14.49 2.67
C TYR A 140 -1.91 14.23 2.48
N GLN A 141 -2.67 15.29 2.19
CA GLN A 141 -4.10 15.15 1.85
C GLN A 141 -4.26 14.34 0.56
N VAL A 142 -5.09 13.30 0.63
CA VAL A 142 -5.33 12.36 -0.46
C VAL A 142 -6.81 12.04 -0.58
N SER A 143 -7.26 11.79 -1.81
CA SER A 143 -8.55 11.20 -2.12
C SER A 143 -8.47 10.48 -3.45
N ASP A 144 -9.40 9.57 -3.70
CA ASP A 144 -9.62 8.94 -5.00
C ASP A 144 -9.74 9.97 -6.12
N LYS A 145 -10.58 11.00 -5.94
CA LYS A 145 -10.73 12.10 -6.92
C LYS A 145 -9.40 12.82 -7.20
N ARG A 146 -8.60 13.09 -6.17
CA ARG A 146 -7.32 13.78 -6.33
C ARG A 146 -6.34 12.95 -7.15
N ILE A 147 -6.28 11.63 -6.91
CA ILE A 147 -5.38 10.75 -7.68
C ILE A 147 -5.88 10.61 -9.13
N LEU A 148 -7.17 10.43 -9.34
CA LEU A 148 -7.74 10.34 -10.70
C LEU A 148 -7.49 11.60 -11.52
N ASN A 149 -7.65 12.79 -10.92
CA ASN A 149 -7.35 14.06 -11.59
C ASN A 149 -5.86 14.22 -11.92
N LEU A 150 -4.96 13.67 -11.10
CA LEU A 150 -3.53 13.65 -11.41
C LEU A 150 -3.23 12.72 -12.59
N ILE A 151 -3.82 11.51 -12.61
CA ILE A 151 -3.64 10.55 -13.70
C ILE A 151 -4.07 11.14 -15.05
N GLN A 152 -5.14 11.95 -15.09
CA GLN A 152 -5.63 12.60 -16.30
C GLN A 152 -4.67 13.62 -16.94
N GLN A 153 -3.60 14.01 -16.24
CA GLN A 153 -2.60 14.96 -16.74
C GLN A 153 -1.53 14.28 -17.63
N PHE A 154 -1.57 12.94 -17.78
CA PHE A 154 -0.60 12.15 -18.53
C PHE A 154 -1.21 11.39 -19.73
#